data_AF-A0A2V7EYP8-F1
#
_entry.id   AF-A0A2V7EYP8-F1
#
_cell.length_a   1.000
_cell.length_b   1.000
_cell.length_c   1.000
_cell.angle_alpha   90.00
_cell.angle_beta   90.00
_cell.angle_gamma   90.00
#
_symmetry.space_group_name_H-M   'P 1'
#
loop_
_entity.id
_entity.type
_entity.pdbx_description
1 polymer ?
#
loop_
_entity_poly.entity_id
_entity_poly.type
_entity_poly.pdbx_seq_one_letter_code
_entity_poly.pdbx_strand_id
1 'polypeptide(L)' 'MNVGTGVLARMATTGIYLVRGVPRELQRAARVRAVSEGTTLRSVLLKALAEYAAGNWTPQPDGKLSGG' A
#
# COMPACT_ATOMS: atom_id res chain seq x y z
N MET A 1 31.86 -6.36 -6.64
CA MET A 1 30.77 -5.54 -6.07
C MET A 1 30.21 -6.27 -4.87
N ASN A 2 30.59 -5.87 -3.66
CA ASN A 2 30.21 -6.56 -2.41
C ASN A 2 28.88 -5.97 -1.91
N VAL A 3 27.77 -6.65 -2.16
CA VAL A 3 26.45 -6.24 -1.66
C VAL A 3 26.38 -6.64 -0.19
N GLY A 4 26.49 -5.64 0.70
CA GLY A 4 26.64 -5.84 2.13
C GLY A 4 25.50 -6.64 2.78
N THR A 5 25.87 -7.60 3.60
CA THR A 5 25.04 -8.54 4.38
C THR A 5 23.90 -7.87 5.16
N GLY A 6 24.04 -6.58 5.50
CA GLY A 6 23.04 -5.80 6.23
C GLY A 6 21.75 -5.48 5.46
N VAL A 7 21.81 -5.32 4.13
CA VAL A 7 20.61 -5.06 3.30
C VAL A 7 19.74 -6.33 3.24
N LEU A 8 20.37 -7.50 3.18
CA LEU A 8 19.68 -8.79 3.20
C LEU A 8 19.09 -9.11 4.59
N ALA A 9 19.81 -8.80 5.67
CA ALA A 9 19.31 -9.01 7.04
C ALA A 9 18.06 -8.16 7.35
N ARG A 10 17.98 -6.91 6.86
CA ARG A 10 16.79 -6.07 7.02
C ARG A 10 15.61 -6.49 6.15
N MET A 11 15.86 -7.12 5.00
CA MET A 11 14.79 -7.78 4.25
C MET A 11 14.27 -9.03 4.97
N ALA A 12 15.14 -9.77 5.66
CA ALA A 12 14.76 -10.99 6.38
C ALA A 12 13.85 -10.75 7.60
N THR A 13 13.84 -9.55 8.21
CA THR A 13 12.95 -9.24 9.34
C THR A 13 11.48 -9.15 8.93
N THR A 14 11.20 -8.80 7.68
CA THR A 14 9.84 -8.73 7.14
C THR A 14 9.72 -9.74 6.02
N GLY A 15 9.17 -10.92 6.31
CA GLY A 15 8.93 -11.92 5.27
C GLY A 15 8.22 -11.34 4.04
N ILE A 16 8.43 -11.96 2.87
CA ILE A 16 7.69 -11.59 1.67
C ILE A 16 6.28 -12.17 1.79
N TYR A 17 5.30 -11.30 2.01
CA TYR A 17 3.89 -11.70 2.13
C TYR A 17 3.16 -11.53 0.82
N LEU A 18 2.50 -12.59 0.36
CA LEU A 18 1.59 -12.52 -0.77
C LEU A 18 0.18 -12.21 -0.26
N VAL A 19 -0.33 -11.02 -0.58
CA VAL A 19 -1.71 -10.65 -0.26
C VAL A 19 -2.64 -11.23 -1.33
N ARG A 20 -3.58 -12.08 -0.91
CA ARG A 20 -4.58 -12.72 -1.78
C ARG A 20 -5.95 -12.04 -1.61
N GLY A 21 -6.83 -12.20 -2.60
CA GLY A 21 -8.20 -11.69 -2.54
C GLY A 21 -8.34 -10.18 -2.81
N VAL A 22 -7.28 -9.50 -3.25
CA VAL A 22 -7.34 -8.07 -3.58
C VAL A 22 -8.04 -7.90 -4.94
N PRO A 23 -9.13 -7.13 -5.04
CA PRO A 23 -9.77 -6.81 -6.31
C PRO A 23 -8.79 -6.13 -7.27
N ARG A 24 -8.85 -6.48 -8.56
CA ARG A 24 -7.96 -5.92 -9.59
C ARG A 24 -8.02 -4.39 -9.66
N GLU A 25 -9.21 -3.83 -9.55
CA GLU A 25 -9.42 -2.39 -9.57
C GLU A 25 -8.76 -1.69 -8.37
N LEU A 26 -8.84 -2.30 -7.17
CA LEU A 26 -8.16 -1.79 -5.98
C LEU A 26 -6.63 -1.81 -6.16
N GLN A 27 -6.09 -2.89 -6.74
CA GLN A 27 -4.67 -2.97 -7.04
C GLN A 27 -4.25 -1.90 -8.06
N ARG A 28 -5.07 -1.66 -9.09
CA ARG A 28 -4.81 -0.62 -10.11
C ARG A 28 -4.84 0.77 -9.50
N ALA A 29 -5.86 1.09 -8.70
CA ALA A 29 -5.98 2.36 -7.99
C ALA A 29 -4.79 2.61 -7.05
N ALA A 30 -4.37 1.59 -6.29
CA ALA A 30 -3.20 1.70 -5.42
C ALA A 30 -1.90 1.93 -6.20
N ARG A 31 -1.74 1.33 -7.38
CA ARG A 31 -0.60 1.60 -8.27
C ARG A 31 -0.60 3.03 -8.81
N VAL A 32 -1.76 3.53 -9.24
CA VAL A 32 -1.90 4.93 -9.70
C VAL A 32 -1.52 5.88 -8.57
N ARG A 33 -2.04 5.64 -7.35
CA ARG A 33 -1.70 6.42 -6.16
C ARG A 33 -0.19 6.39 -5.87
N ALA A 34 0.43 5.22 -5.93
CA ALA A 34 1.87 5.09 -5.69
C ALA A 34 2.68 5.94 -6.68
N VAL A 35 2.32 5.94 -7.97
CA VAL A 35 2.97 6.77 -8.99
C VAL A 35 2.72 8.25 -8.73
N SER A 36 1.48 8.66 -8.45
CA SER A 36 1.15 10.08 -8.23
C SER A 36 1.82 10.67 -7.00
N GLU A 37 1.99 9.87 -5.94
CA GLU A 37 2.64 10.30 -4.70
C GLU A 37 4.18 10.12 -4.76
N GLY A 38 4.74 9.56 -5.83
CA GLY A 38 6.18 9.31 -5.96
C GLY A 38 6.70 8.20 -5.01
N THR A 39 5.86 7.22 -4.68
CA THR A 39 6.13 6.16 -3.70
C THR A 39 5.99 4.75 -4.33
N THR A 40 6.11 3.71 -3.52
CA THR A 40 5.93 2.32 -3.94
C THR A 40 4.56 1.77 -3.50
N LEU A 41 4.08 0.75 -4.21
CA LEU A 41 2.86 0.03 -3.82
C LEU A 41 2.93 -0.53 -2.38
N ARG A 42 4.13 -0.97 -1.94
CA ARG A 42 4.37 -1.43 -0.56
C ARG A 42 4.14 -0.30 0.44
N SER A 43 4.64 0.90 0.15
CA SER A 43 4.47 2.07 1.03
C SER A 43 3.01 2.48 1.14
N VAL A 44 2.28 2.50 0.01
CA VAL A 44 0.83 2.76 -0.01
C VAL A 44 0.08 1.75 0.85
N LEU A 45 0.39 0.45 0.71
CA LEU A 45 -0.23 -0.61 1.49
C LEU A 45 0.06 -0.47 2.99
N LEU A 46 1.32 -0.21 3.37
CA LEU A 46 1.69 -0.06 4.78
C LEU A 46 1.04 1.16 5.42
N LYS A 47 0.93 2.27 4.70
CA LYS A 47 0.22 3.46 5.17
C LYS A 47 -1.26 3.16 5.41
N ALA A 48 -1.91 2.53 4.43
CA ALA A 48 -3.30 2.09 4.52
C ALA A 48 -3.54 1.16 5.72
N LEU A 49 -2.66 0.19 5.96
CA LEU A 49 -2.74 -0.72 7.12
C LEU A 49 -2.53 0.02 8.45
N ALA A 50 -1.60 0.97 8.50
CA ALA A 50 -1.35 1.76 9.69
C ALA A 50 -2.55 2.66 10.04
N GLU A 51 -3.16 3.31 9.03
CA GLU A 51 -4.37 4.12 9.19
C GLU A 51 -5.56 3.28 9.66
N TYR A 52 -5.73 2.08 9.09
CA TYR A 52 -6.74 1.12 9.53
C TYR A 52 -6.53 0.69 10.99
N ALA A 53 -5.30 0.29 11.34
CA ALA A 53 -4.97 -0.16 12.70
C ALA A 53 -5.08 0.96 13.74
N ALA A 54 -4.82 2.20 13.35
CA ALA A 54 -5.00 3.38 14.19
C ALA A 54 -6.49 3.74 14.41
N GLY A 55 -7.42 3.12 13.69
CA GLY A 55 -8.83 3.54 13.67
C GLY A 55 -9.06 4.87 12.94
N ASN A 56 -8.06 5.37 12.22
CA ASN A 56 -8.11 6.63 11.48
C ASN A 56 -8.68 6.45 10.07
N TRP A 57 -8.99 5.22 9.68
CA TRP A 57 -9.68 4.97 8.42
C TRP A 57 -11.17 5.31 8.57
N THR A 58 -11.54 6.54 8.25
CA THR A 58 -12.92 6.90 7.94
C THR A 58 -13.11 6.65 6.45
N PRO A 59 -13.82 5.59 6.02
CA PRO A 59 -14.03 5.36 4.59
C PRO A 59 -14.85 6.54 4.06
N GLN A 60 -14.24 7.34 3.20
CA GLN A 60 -14.98 8.34 2.44
C GLN A 60 -15.87 7.54 1.48
N PRO A 61 -17.21 7.54 1.63
CA PRO A 61 -18.05 6.88 0.65
C PRO A 61 -17.78 7.53 -0.71
N ASP A 62 -17.63 6.72 -1.77
CA ASP A 62 -17.52 7.18 -3.16
C ASP A 62 -18.87 7.82 -3.57
N GLY A 63 -19.09 9.02 -3.08
CA GLY A 63 -20.34 9.79 -3.15
C GLY A 63 -20.07 11.18 -3.73
N LYS A 64 -19.37 11.24 -4.86
CA LYS A 64 -19.60 12.30 -5.86
C LYS A 64 -20.21 11.69 -7.11
N LEU A 65 -21.38 11.11 -6.93
CA LEU A 65 -22.44 11.08 -7.94
C LEU A 65 -23.65 11.76 -7.32
N SER A 66 -23.68 13.08 -7.41
CA SER A 66 -24.94 13.80 -7.59
C SER A 66 -24.62 15.13 -8.28
N GLY A 67 -24.74 15.09 -9.60
CA GLY A 67 -25.42 16.19 -10.28
C GLY A 67 -26.87 16.22 -9.82
N GLY A 68 -27.42 17.42 -9.78
CA GLY A 68 -28.76 17.78 -9.32
C GLY A 68 -28.80 19.28 -9.15
#